data_AF-A0A1V5MG51-F1
#
_entry.id   AF-A0A1V5MG51-F1
#
_cell.length_a   1.000
_cell.length_b   1.000
_cell.length_c   1.000
_cell.angle_alpha   90.00
_cell.angle_beta   90.00
_cell.angle_gamma   90.00
#
_symmetry.space_group_name_H-M   'P 1'
#
loop_
_entity.id
_entity.type
_entity.pdbx_description
1 polymer ?
#
loop_
_entity_poly.entity_id
_entity_poly.type
_entity_poly.pdbx_seq_one_letter_code
_entity_poly.pdbx_strand_id
1 'polypeptide(L)'
;MNSHRFSELTSDQQAVYRHLHDAFFYHRHNDFWKEQALTKLTPLVQASRMLACGEDLGMIPECVPEVMNRLHILSLEIQRMPKRMGVRFENLNAIPYLSVCTTSTHDLAPLRAWWSEDPEATAHYYRQMLWKPGVTPTECTPEIAREILAQHLASPAMWVILPWQDWMAVDALLRNPNPGTERINQPSNPRHYWRYRMHLTLETLMESEPLKVTIRELIRRSGRS
;
A
#
# COMPACT_ATOMS: atom_id res chain seq x y z
N MET A 1 -9.69 -10.70 18.53
CA MET A 1 -10.86 -11.36 19.18
C MET A 1 -11.23 -10.58 20.44
N ASN A 2 -11.92 -9.44 20.30
CA ASN A 2 -12.31 -8.58 21.43
C ASN A 2 -13.84 -8.47 21.55
N SER A 3 -14.52 -9.61 21.45
CA SER A 3 -15.96 -9.67 21.72
C SER A 3 -16.18 -9.82 23.23
N HIS A 4 -17.16 -9.12 23.78
CA HIS A 4 -17.57 -9.22 25.18
C HIS A 4 -17.81 -10.68 25.62
N ARG A 5 -18.39 -11.49 24.72
CA ARG A 5 -18.64 -12.92 25.00
C ARG A 5 -17.37 -13.78 24.99
N PHE A 6 -16.34 -13.37 24.26
CA PHE A 6 -15.06 -14.09 24.25
C PHE A 6 -14.27 -13.80 25.53
N SER A 7 -14.32 -12.56 26.04
CA SER A 7 -13.67 -12.20 27.30
C SER A 7 -14.31 -12.85 28.54
N GLU A 8 -15.59 -13.27 28.45
CA GLU A 8 -16.29 -14.00 29.51
C GLU A 8 -15.84 -15.47 29.62
N LEU A 9 -15.16 -16.02 28.61
CA LEU A 9 -14.66 -17.39 28.63
C LEU A 9 -13.46 -17.53 29.57
N THR A 10 -13.32 -18.70 30.19
CA THR A 10 -12.11 -19.08 30.94
C THR A 10 -10.87 -19.10 30.04
N SER A 11 -9.68 -19.01 30.60
CA SER A 11 -8.40 -19.07 29.85
C SER A 11 -8.32 -20.28 28.92
N ASP A 12 -8.77 -21.43 29.40
CA ASP A 12 -8.72 -22.70 28.67
C ASP A 12 -9.71 -22.70 27.51
N GLN A 13 -10.94 -22.22 27.74
CA GLN A 13 -11.94 -22.07 26.68
C GLN A 13 -11.49 -21.06 25.62
N GLN A 14 -10.89 -19.93 26.04
CA GLN A 14 -10.31 -18.97 25.10
C GLN A 14 -9.19 -19.60 24.26
N ALA A 15 -8.34 -20.42 24.87
CA ALA A 15 -7.26 -21.12 24.16
C ALA A 15 -7.81 -22.12 23.14
N VAL A 16 -8.79 -22.96 23.54
CA VAL A 16 -9.48 -23.90 22.64
C VAL A 16 -10.17 -23.16 21.49
N TYR A 17 -10.85 -22.05 21.78
CA TYR A 17 -11.56 -21.28 20.77
C TYR A 17 -10.61 -20.56 19.81
N ARG A 18 -9.46 -20.04 20.29
CA ARG A 18 -8.37 -19.54 19.43
C ARG A 18 -7.85 -20.65 18.53
N HIS A 19 -7.61 -21.85 19.06
CA HIS A 19 -7.17 -22.98 18.26
C HIS A 19 -8.18 -23.38 17.18
N LEU A 20 -9.48 -23.44 17.51
CA LEU A 20 -10.54 -23.72 16.54
C LEU A 20 -10.64 -22.63 15.46
N HIS A 21 -10.53 -21.37 15.87
CA HIS A 21 -10.49 -20.23 14.96
C HIS A 21 -9.31 -20.35 13.99
N ASP A 22 -8.11 -20.58 14.52
CA ASP A 22 -6.91 -20.62 13.69
C ASP A 22 -6.93 -21.84 12.75
N ALA A 23 -7.37 -23.00 13.25
CA ALA A 23 -7.59 -24.18 12.43
C ALA A 23 -8.59 -23.92 11.30
N PHE A 24 -9.69 -23.22 11.56
CA PHE A 24 -10.74 -22.97 10.57
C PHE A 24 -10.31 -21.94 9.51
N PHE A 25 -9.78 -20.79 9.94
CA PHE A 25 -9.48 -19.66 9.06
C PHE A 25 -8.11 -19.76 8.37
N TYR A 26 -7.10 -20.39 9.01
CA TYR A 26 -5.73 -20.37 8.50
C TYR A 26 -5.20 -21.73 8.04
N HIS A 27 -5.88 -22.86 8.30
CA HIS A 27 -5.34 -24.19 7.95
C HIS A 27 -6.31 -25.07 7.16
N ARG A 28 -7.54 -25.26 7.64
CA ARG A 28 -8.49 -26.27 7.15
C ARG A 28 -8.73 -26.24 5.64
N HIS A 29 -8.78 -25.04 5.06
CA HIS A 29 -9.18 -24.85 3.66
C HIS A 29 -8.03 -24.51 2.72
N ASN A 30 -6.78 -24.42 3.21
CA ASN A 30 -5.66 -23.96 2.38
C ASN A 30 -5.43 -24.85 1.15
N ASP A 31 -5.37 -26.17 1.33
CA ASP A 31 -5.14 -27.09 0.21
C ASP A 31 -6.28 -27.06 -0.79
N PHE A 32 -7.52 -27.08 -0.31
CA PHE A 32 -8.70 -26.99 -1.15
C PHE A 32 -8.73 -25.67 -1.94
N TRP A 33 -8.52 -24.53 -1.30
CA TRP A 33 -8.50 -23.23 -1.97
C TRP A 33 -7.34 -23.10 -2.96
N LYS A 34 -6.18 -23.65 -2.62
CA LYS A 34 -5.02 -23.72 -3.53
C LYS A 34 -5.36 -24.49 -4.80
N GLU A 35 -5.92 -25.69 -4.68
CA GLU A 35 -6.31 -26.51 -5.83
C GLU A 35 -7.37 -25.81 -6.69
N GLN A 36 -8.38 -25.22 -6.05
CA GLN A 36 -9.43 -24.47 -6.75
C GLN A 36 -8.87 -23.22 -7.45
N ALA A 37 -7.96 -22.50 -6.82
CA ALA A 37 -7.33 -21.32 -7.38
C ALA A 37 -6.47 -21.70 -8.59
N LEU A 38 -5.62 -22.74 -8.50
CA LEU A 38 -4.81 -23.20 -9.63
C LEU A 38 -5.67 -23.66 -10.81
N THR A 39 -6.76 -24.39 -10.54
CA THR A 39 -7.70 -24.85 -11.58
C THR A 39 -8.31 -23.68 -12.35
N LYS A 40 -8.64 -22.58 -11.66
CA LYS A 40 -9.37 -21.43 -12.24
C LYS A 40 -8.45 -20.35 -12.79
N LEU A 41 -7.39 -20.00 -12.06
CA LEU A 41 -6.50 -18.88 -12.40
C LEU A 41 -5.50 -19.24 -13.51
N THR A 42 -5.07 -20.50 -13.61
CA THR A 42 -4.13 -20.93 -14.67
C THR A 42 -4.65 -20.60 -16.07
N PRO A 43 -5.86 -21.04 -16.49
CA PRO A 43 -6.36 -20.70 -17.82
C PRO A 43 -6.60 -19.19 -18.00
N LEU A 44 -6.94 -18.45 -16.93
CA LEU A 44 -7.16 -17.00 -16.99
C LEU A 44 -5.85 -16.24 -17.27
N VAL A 45 -4.78 -16.55 -16.53
CA VAL A 45 -3.47 -15.92 -16.73
C VAL A 45 -2.89 -16.29 -18.09
N GLN A 46 -3.17 -17.49 -18.60
CA GLN A 46 -2.72 -17.95 -19.91
C GLN A 46 -3.56 -17.41 -21.09
N ALA A 47 -4.76 -16.88 -20.83
CA ALA A 47 -5.65 -16.40 -21.89
C ALA A 47 -5.16 -15.12 -22.58
N SER A 48 -4.18 -14.41 -22.00
CA SER A 48 -3.62 -13.20 -22.59
C SER A 48 -2.13 -13.06 -22.29
N ARG A 49 -1.48 -12.10 -22.97
CA ARG A 49 -0.10 -11.69 -22.66
C ARG A 49 -0.02 -10.58 -21.61
N MET A 50 -1.16 -10.17 -21.02
CA MET A 50 -1.17 -9.13 -20.00
C MET A 50 -0.58 -9.65 -18.69
N LEU A 51 0.13 -8.78 -17.97
CA LEU A 51 0.58 -9.09 -16.61
C LEU A 51 -0.61 -9.06 -15.66
N ALA A 52 -0.78 -10.13 -14.89
CA ALA A 52 -1.77 -10.19 -13.83
C ALA A 52 -1.18 -9.60 -12.54
N CYS A 53 -1.91 -8.69 -11.90
CA CYS A 53 -1.59 -8.13 -10.60
C CYS A 53 -2.71 -8.51 -9.62
N GLY A 54 -2.36 -9.14 -8.50
CA GLY A 54 -3.29 -9.46 -7.43
C GLY A 54 -3.28 -8.36 -6.38
N GLU A 55 -4.46 -7.86 -6.02
CA GLU A 55 -4.63 -7.10 -4.79
C GLU A 55 -4.70 -8.08 -3.61
N ASP A 56 -3.55 -8.39 -3.02
CA ASP A 56 -3.39 -9.36 -1.93
C ASP A 56 -3.18 -8.66 -0.58
N LEU A 57 -4.01 -7.65 -0.31
CA LEU A 57 -3.96 -6.87 0.92
C LEU A 57 -4.83 -7.47 2.03
N GLY A 58 -4.44 -7.21 3.28
CA GLY A 58 -5.20 -7.62 4.46
C GLY A 58 -4.96 -9.08 4.86
N MET A 59 -5.96 -9.69 5.49
CA MET A 59 -5.89 -11.07 5.95
C MET A 59 -6.18 -12.01 4.78
N ILE A 60 -5.14 -12.61 4.23
CA ILE A 60 -5.23 -13.61 3.16
C ILE A 60 -4.83 -15.00 3.66
N PRO A 61 -5.40 -16.08 3.12
CA PRO A 61 -4.96 -17.44 3.42
C PRO A 61 -3.50 -17.68 3.04
N GLU A 62 -2.81 -18.56 3.77
CA GLU A 62 -1.38 -18.87 3.56
C GLU A 62 -1.08 -19.45 2.18
N CYS A 63 -2.08 -20.09 1.53
CA CYS A 63 -1.92 -20.59 0.18
C CYS A 63 -1.82 -19.50 -0.90
N VAL A 64 -2.25 -18.27 -0.62
CA VAL A 64 -2.33 -17.20 -1.62
C VAL A 64 -0.96 -16.79 -2.16
N PRO A 65 0.05 -16.47 -1.32
CA PRO A 65 1.41 -16.17 -1.81
C PRO A 65 2.00 -17.29 -2.67
N GLU A 66 1.77 -18.56 -2.29
CA GLU A 66 2.27 -19.70 -3.06
C GLU A 66 1.64 -19.76 -4.46
N VAL A 67 0.31 -19.65 -4.55
CA VAL A 67 -0.42 -19.68 -5.82
C VAL A 67 -0.03 -18.50 -6.71
N MET A 68 0.05 -17.29 -6.15
CA MET A 68 0.44 -16.10 -6.90
C MET A 68 1.85 -16.25 -7.47
N ASN A 69 2.81 -16.70 -6.65
CA ASN A 69 4.17 -16.94 -7.11
C ASN A 69 4.23 -18.01 -8.21
N ARG A 70 3.51 -19.13 -8.03
CA ARG A 70 3.45 -20.23 -9.02
C ARG A 70 2.86 -19.79 -10.37
N LEU A 71 1.94 -18.84 -10.36
CA LEU A 71 1.30 -18.30 -11.56
C LEU A 71 1.94 -17.00 -12.06
N HIS A 72 3.03 -16.55 -11.42
CA HIS A 72 3.69 -15.26 -11.70
C HIS A 72 2.73 -14.06 -11.65
N ILE A 73 1.73 -14.10 -10.76
CA ILE A 73 0.84 -12.97 -10.50
C ILE A 73 1.58 -12.01 -9.58
N LEU A 74 1.67 -10.75 -9.99
CA LEU A 74 2.37 -9.72 -9.21
C LEU A 74 1.59 -9.43 -7.93
N SER A 75 2.33 -9.37 -6.84
CA SER A 75 1.83 -9.01 -5.51
C SER A 75 1.73 -7.49 -5.35
N LEU A 76 0.75 -6.97 -4.61
CA LEU A 76 0.63 -5.53 -4.33
C LEU A 76 1.33 -5.20 -3.02
N GLU A 77 2.29 -4.28 -3.07
CA GLU A 77 3.13 -3.90 -1.93
C GLU A 77 2.89 -2.44 -1.55
N ILE A 78 2.40 -2.22 -0.34
CA ILE A 78 2.12 -0.89 0.20
C ILE A 78 2.86 -0.77 1.52
N GLN A 79 3.79 0.19 1.60
CA GLN A 79 4.64 0.33 2.79
C GLN A 79 3.85 0.48 4.09
N ARG A 80 2.68 1.12 4.01
CA ARG A 80 1.80 1.40 5.17
C ARG A 80 0.80 0.28 5.46
N MET A 81 0.77 -0.77 4.64
CA MET A 81 -0.04 -1.97 4.86
C MET A 81 0.82 -3.23 4.72
N PRO A 82 1.76 -3.44 5.66
CA PRO A 82 2.60 -4.63 5.64
C PRO A 82 1.76 -5.90 5.79
N LYS A 83 2.18 -6.97 5.10
CA LYS A 83 1.51 -8.28 5.15
C LYS A 83 1.87 -9.08 6.40
N ARG A 84 2.97 -8.70 7.05
CA ARG A 84 3.49 -9.39 8.24
C ARG A 84 2.84 -8.84 9.51
N MET A 85 2.30 -9.75 10.31
CA MET A 85 1.75 -9.42 11.64
C MET A 85 2.82 -8.77 12.53
N GLY A 86 2.43 -7.71 13.24
CA GLY A 86 3.31 -6.97 14.15
C GLY A 86 4.26 -5.99 13.47
N VAL A 87 4.29 -5.92 12.14
CA VAL A 87 5.04 -4.90 11.39
C VAL A 87 4.14 -3.70 11.16
N ARG A 88 4.63 -2.48 11.45
CA ARG A 88 3.86 -1.23 11.23
C ARG A 88 4.07 -0.65 9.84
N PHE A 89 5.29 -0.76 9.31
CA PHE A 89 5.66 -0.32 7.96
C PHE A 89 6.56 -1.37 7.30
N GLU A 90 6.27 -1.71 6.05
CA GLU A 90 7.05 -2.68 5.30
C GLU A 90 8.43 -2.11 4.95
N ASN A 91 9.45 -2.98 4.95
CA ASN A 91 10.77 -2.60 4.48
C ASN A 91 10.80 -2.69 2.96
N LEU A 92 10.79 -1.54 2.28
CA LEU A 92 10.80 -1.45 0.82
C LEU A 92 12.02 -2.11 0.17
N ASN A 93 13.14 -2.28 0.88
CA ASN A 93 14.31 -2.99 0.33
C ASN A 93 14.13 -4.51 0.33
N ALA A 94 13.12 -5.03 1.02
CA ALA A 94 12.87 -6.46 1.23
C ALA A 94 11.60 -6.97 0.52
N ILE A 95 10.87 -6.11 -0.19
CA ILE A 95 9.68 -6.54 -0.95
C ILE A 95 10.10 -7.42 -2.15
N PRO A 96 9.25 -8.36 -2.59
CA PRO A 96 9.59 -9.27 -3.69
C PRO A 96 9.68 -8.55 -5.03
N TYR A 97 10.55 -9.02 -5.94
CA TYR A 97 10.66 -8.48 -7.30
C TYR A 97 9.35 -8.60 -8.09
N LEU A 98 8.64 -9.72 -8.01
CA LEU A 98 7.34 -9.94 -8.67
C LEU A 98 6.20 -9.19 -7.95
N SER A 99 6.30 -7.87 -7.89
CA SER A 99 5.33 -7.01 -7.23
C SER A 99 5.10 -5.67 -7.94
N VAL A 100 3.99 -5.05 -7.58
CA VAL A 100 3.68 -3.64 -7.80
C VAL A 100 3.83 -2.92 -6.47
N CYS A 101 4.79 -2.00 -6.37
CA CYS A 101 4.95 -1.12 -5.21
C CYS A 101 4.17 0.18 -5.41
N THR A 102 3.40 0.59 -4.41
CA THR A 102 2.71 1.89 -4.38
C THR A 102 2.73 2.50 -2.98
N THR A 103 2.69 3.84 -2.91
CA THR A 103 2.49 4.58 -1.65
C THR A 103 1.07 4.43 -1.10
N SER A 104 0.07 4.33 -1.98
CA SER A 104 -1.35 4.18 -1.62
C SER A 104 -2.19 3.63 -2.78
N THR A 105 -3.38 3.13 -2.48
CA THR A 105 -4.46 2.93 -3.47
C THR A 105 -5.48 4.06 -3.35
N HIS A 106 -6.53 3.99 -4.16
CA HIS A 106 -7.66 4.91 -4.09
C HIS A 106 -8.49 4.79 -2.79
N ASP A 107 -8.37 3.64 -2.09
CA ASP A 107 -9.03 3.36 -0.81
C ASP A 107 -8.25 3.85 0.42
N LEU A 108 -6.99 4.23 0.21
CA LEU A 108 -6.12 4.75 1.26
C LEU A 108 -6.00 6.27 1.15
N ALA A 109 -5.65 6.91 2.27
CA ALA A 109 -5.28 8.31 2.22
C ALA A 109 -4.01 8.50 1.36
N PRO A 110 -4.00 9.51 0.47
CA PRO A 110 -2.77 10.00 -0.15
C PRO A 110 -1.75 10.41 0.90
N LEU A 111 -0.49 10.50 0.50
CA LEU A 111 0.65 10.66 1.39
C LEU A 111 0.50 11.86 2.34
N ARG A 112 0.10 13.02 1.82
CA ARG A 112 -0.07 14.25 2.60
C ARG A 112 -1.21 14.14 3.62
N ALA A 113 -2.34 13.58 3.21
CA ALA A 113 -3.49 13.40 4.09
C ALA A 113 -3.13 12.45 5.23
N TRP A 114 -2.52 11.31 4.91
CA TRP A 114 -2.09 10.33 5.90
C TRP A 114 -1.08 10.87 6.90
N TRP A 115 -0.12 11.69 6.45
CA TRP A 115 0.90 12.26 7.32
C TRP A 115 0.31 13.01 8.51
N SER A 116 -0.87 13.62 8.32
CA SER A 116 -1.57 14.39 9.35
C SER A 116 -2.66 13.61 10.09
N GLU A 117 -2.93 12.35 9.75
CA GLU A 117 -4.00 11.54 10.35
C GLU A 117 -3.63 10.99 11.74
N ASP A 118 -2.40 10.48 11.91
CA ASP A 118 -1.92 9.89 13.15
C ASP A 118 -0.49 10.38 13.45
N PRO A 119 -0.32 11.36 14.37
CA PRO A 119 0.99 11.87 14.74
C PRO A 119 1.96 10.81 15.26
N GLU A 120 1.46 9.75 15.92
CA GLU A 120 2.29 8.68 16.45
C GLU A 120 2.83 7.80 15.30
N ALA A 121 1.98 7.42 14.35
CA ALA A 121 2.39 6.69 13.15
C ALA A 121 3.39 7.48 12.32
N THR A 122 3.11 8.76 12.10
CA THR A 122 3.97 9.67 11.35
C THR A 122 5.33 9.84 12.04
N ALA A 123 5.34 10.00 13.36
CA ALA A 123 6.57 10.11 14.13
C ALA A 123 7.40 8.82 14.10
N HIS A 124 6.75 7.65 14.14
CA HIS A 124 7.42 6.37 13.96
C HIS A 124 8.00 6.24 12.55
N TYR A 125 7.22 6.55 11.51
CA TYR A 125 7.67 6.50 10.11
C TYR A 125 8.87 7.42 9.86
N TYR A 126 8.79 8.68 10.29
CA TYR A 126 9.86 9.67 10.13
C TYR A 126 11.18 9.21 10.75
N ARG A 127 11.14 8.58 11.93
CA ARG A 127 12.34 8.10 12.61
C ARG A 127 12.86 6.76 12.10
N GLN A 128 11.96 5.81 11.79
CA GLN A 128 12.34 4.42 11.53
C GLN A 128 12.45 4.10 10.03
N MET A 129 11.66 4.75 9.18
CA MET A 129 11.66 4.51 7.73
C MET A 129 12.47 5.57 6.99
N LEU A 130 12.36 6.84 7.40
CA LEU A 130 13.15 7.94 6.82
C LEU A 130 14.47 8.21 7.53
N TRP A 131 14.71 7.55 8.68
CA TRP A 131 15.92 7.72 9.50
C TRP A 131 16.24 9.18 9.83
N LYS A 132 15.20 10.01 9.98
CA LYS A 132 15.37 11.43 10.24
C LYS A 132 15.47 11.73 11.74
N PRO A 133 16.43 12.58 12.15
CA PRO A 133 16.51 13.05 13.52
C PRO A 133 15.50 14.18 13.78
N GLY A 134 15.29 14.47 15.07
CA GLY A 134 14.57 15.66 15.52
C GLY A 134 13.05 15.49 15.63
N VAL A 135 12.36 16.63 15.70
CA VAL A 135 10.91 16.72 15.81
C VAL A 135 10.29 16.42 14.44
N THR A 136 9.35 15.48 14.42
CA THR A 136 8.62 15.14 13.20
C THR A 136 7.75 16.33 12.76
N PRO A 137 7.88 16.80 11.50
CA PRO A 137 7.04 17.87 10.99
C PRO A 137 5.55 17.49 10.99
N THR A 138 4.69 18.45 11.28
CA THR A 138 3.21 18.28 11.34
C THR A 138 2.58 18.05 9.98
N GLU A 139 3.26 18.50 8.91
CA GLU A 139 2.83 18.35 7.52
C GLU A 139 3.90 17.60 6.72
N CYS A 140 3.44 16.86 5.70
CA CYS A 140 4.35 16.28 4.71
C CYS A 140 4.85 17.41 3.80
N THR A 141 6.09 17.84 4.01
CA THR A 141 6.74 18.83 3.15
C THR A 141 7.10 18.23 1.78
N PRO A 142 7.35 19.06 0.76
CA PRO A 142 7.82 18.57 -0.55
C PRO A 142 9.07 17.70 -0.47
N GLU A 143 10.00 18.03 0.44
CA GLU A 143 11.24 17.29 0.66
C GLU A 143 10.96 15.90 1.23
N ILE A 144 10.06 15.81 2.21
CA ILE A 144 9.61 14.53 2.79
C ILE A 144 8.92 13.69 1.72
N ALA A 145 7.99 14.29 0.95
CA ALA A 145 7.28 13.59 -0.11
C ALA A 145 8.28 13.04 -1.14
N ARG A 146 9.21 13.88 -1.60
CA ARG A 146 10.25 13.51 -2.57
C ARG A 146 11.10 12.35 -2.06
N GLU A 147 11.49 12.34 -0.80
CA GLU A 147 12.27 11.26 -0.19
C GLU A 147 11.48 9.95 -0.11
N ILE A 148 10.20 10.02 0.27
CA ILE A 148 9.31 8.86 0.29
C ILE A 148 9.17 8.28 -1.11
N LEU A 149 8.93 9.12 -2.13
CA LEU A 149 8.82 8.64 -3.50
C LEU A 149 10.14 8.04 -3.98
N ALA A 150 11.27 8.65 -3.62
CA ALA A 150 12.60 8.13 -3.95
C ALA A 150 12.82 6.72 -3.36
N GLN A 151 12.42 6.47 -2.10
CA GLN A 151 12.50 5.15 -1.49
C GLN A 151 11.61 4.11 -2.21
N HIS A 152 10.39 4.49 -2.59
CA HIS A 152 9.49 3.59 -3.34
C HIS A 152 10.05 3.27 -4.72
N LEU A 153 10.56 4.27 -5.43
CA LEU A 153 11.20 4.09 -6.73
C LEU A 153 12.49 3.26 -6.63
N ALA A 154 13.25 3.37 -5.54
CA ALA A 154 14.46 2.57 -5.32
C ALA A 154 14.18 1.12 -4.90
N SER A 155 12.93 0.75 -4.60
CA SER A 155 12.57 -0.62 -4.22
C SER A 155 12.89 -1.64 -5.33
N PRO A 156 13.04 -2.93 -5.01
CA PRO A 156 13.28 -3.98 -6.01
C PRO A 156 12.02 -4.39 -6.77
N ALA A 157 10.85 -3.79 -6.53
CA ALA A 157 9.61 -4.17 -7.21
C ALA A 157 9.72 -4.02 -8.74
N MET A 158 9.12 -4.94 -9.48
CA MET A 158 9.05 -4.90 -10.94
C MET A 158 8.39 -3.60 -11.41
N TRP A 159 7.26 -3.23 -10.80
CA TRP A 159 6.56 -1.98 -11.07
C TRP A 159 6.48 -1.10 -9.83
N VAL A 160 6.68 0.20 -10.03
CA VAL A 160 6.37 1.22 -9.02
C VAL A 160 5.31 2.14 -9.62
N ILE A 161 4.10 2.09 -9.08
CA ILE A 161 2.95 2.85 -9.58
C ILE A 161 2.48 3.71 -8.42
N LEU A 162 2.69 5.03 -8.52
CA LEU A 162 2.38 5.97 -7.46
C LEU A 162 1.13 6.78 -7.82
N PRO A 163 0.22 7.05 -6.87
CA PRO A 163 -0.90 7.95 -7.08
C PRO A 163 -0.43 9.33 -7.52
N TRP A 164 -1.19 9.95 -8.41
CA TRP A 164 -0.84 11.28 -8.92
C TRP A 164 -0.80 12.35 -7.82
N GLN A 165 -1.63 12.22 -6.79
CA GLN A 165 -1.63 13.12 -5.64
C GLN A 165 -0.27 13.14 -4.93
N ASP A 166 0.41 11.99 -4.88
CA ASP A 166 1.71 11.87 -4.23
C ASP A 166 2.82 12.44 -5.11
N TRP A 167 2.71 12.33 -6.43
CA TRP A 167 3.58 13.06 -7.36
C TRP A 167 3.45 14.57 -7.21
N MET A 168 2.24 15.12 -7.09
CA MET A 168 2.04 16.55 -6.85
C MET A 168 2.55 17.00 -5.48
N ALA A 169 2.66 16.10 -4.50
CA ALA A 169 3.13 16.44 -3.16
C ALA A 169 4.59 16.89 -3.12
N VAL A 170 5.39 16.58 -4.14
CA VAL A 170 6.81 17.00 -4.24
C VAL A 170 6.98 18.46 -4.68
N ASP A 171 5.90 19.16 -5.01
CA ASP A 171 5.90 20.57 -5.40
C ASP A 171 4.86 21.35 -4.58
N ALA A 172 5.32 22.36 -3.84
CA ALA A 172 4.46 23.16 -2.98
C ALA A 172 3.40 23.98 -3.74
N LEU A 173 3.64 24.28 -5.02
CA LEU A 173 2.77 25.12 -5.86
C LEU A 173 1.68 24.30 -6.57
N LEU A 174 1.90 23.00 -6.77
CA LEU A 174 0.98 22.13 -7.51
C LEU A 174 0.02 21.35 -6.62
N ARG A 175 0.29 21.29 -5.31
CA ARG A 175 -0.49 20.52 -4.35
C ARG A 175 -1.76 21.26 -3.94
N ASN A 176 -2.82 20.53 -3.61
CA ASN A 176 -4.05 21.18 -3.14
C ASN A 176 -3.79 21.83 -1.75
N PRO A 177 -4.32 23.04 -1.47
CA PRO A 177 -4.18 23.64 -0.14
C PRO A 177 -4.73 22.75 0.99
N ASN A 178 -5.75 21.94 0.72
CA ASN A 178 -6.36 21.02 1.67
C ASN A 178 -6.05 19.54 1.31
N PRO A 179 -5.11 18.88 2.02
CA PRO A 179 -4.78 17.46 1.81
C PRO A 179 -5.99 16.52 1.88
N GLY A 180 -6.99 16.82 2.74
CA GLY A 180 -8.17 15.99 2.89
C GLY A 180 -9.02 15.90 1.63
N THR A 181 -8.95 16.90 0.74
CA THR A 181 -9.66 16.90 -0.54
C THR A 181 -9.00 16.04 -1.62
N GLU A 182 -7.77 15.59 -1.37
CA GLU A 182 -7.00 14.74 -2.30
C GLU A 182 -7.44 13.27 -2.22
N ARG A 183 -8.19 12.90 -1.17
CA ARG A 183 -8.71 11.55 -0.94
C ARG A 183 -9.80 11.19 -1.96
N ILE A 184 -9.62 10.04 -2.62
CA ILE A 184 -10.57 9.53 -3.61
C ILE A 184 -11.74 8.83 -2.92
N ASN A 185 -11.43 7.86 -2.04
CA ASN A 185 -12.42 7.07 -1.31
C ASN A 185 -12.21 7.06 0.21
N GLN A 186 -13.30 6.78 0.91
CA GLN A 186 -13.29 6.40 2.32
C GLN A 186 -14.06 5.08 2.48
N PRO A 187 -13.37 3.92 2.51
CA PRO A 187 -14.02 2.60 2.54
C PRO A 187 -14.96 2.38 3.72
N SER A 188 -14.69 3.03 4.86
CA SER A 188 -15.55 2.96 6.06
C SER A 188 -16.89 3.70 5.89
N ASN A 189 -17.06 4.51 4.84
CA ASN A 189 -18.28 5.24 4.55
C ASN A 189 -18.97 4.62 3.32
N PRO A 190 -20.01 3.78 3.50
CA PRO A 190 -20.70 3.12 2.39
C PRO A 190 -21.49 4.10 1.50
N ARG A 191 -21.70 5.35 1.95
CA ARG A 191 -22.35 6.42 1.18
C ARG A 191 -21.33 7.39 0.58
N HIS A 192 -20.04 7.06 0.61
CA HIS A 192 -19.01 7.91 0.03
C HIS A 192 -19.25 8.10 -1.46
N TYR A 193 -19.16 9.35 -1.92
CA TYR A 193 -19.39 9.69 -3.31
C TYR A 193 -18.05 9.94 -4.02
N TRP A 194 -17.78 9.16 -5.07
CA TRP A 194 -16.54 9.15 -5.86
C TRP A 194 -16.42 10.37 -6.78
N ARG A 195 -16.16 11.53 -6.19
CA ARG A 195 -16.15 12.82 -6.90
C ARG A 195 -14.81 13.54 -6.92
N TYR A 196 -13.73 12.88 -6.51
CA TYR A 196 -12.40 13.48 -6.62
C TYR A 196 -12.11 13.84 -8.08
N ARG A 197 -11.62 15.06 -8.27
CA ARG A 197 -11.13 15.59 -9.54
C ARG A 197 -9.86 16.39 -9.24
N MET A 198 -8.88 16.30 -10.12
CA MET A 198 -7.71 17.16 -10.02
C MET A 198 -8.16 18.61 -10.12
N HIS A 199 -7.58 19.45 -9.27
CA HIS A 199 -7.84 20.89 -9.26
C HIS A 199 -7.05 21.64 -10.36
N LEU A 200 -6.12 20.95 -11.03
CA LEU A 200 -5.30 21.43 -12.12
C LEU A 200 -5.68 20.72 -13.42
N THR A 201 -5.49 21.40 -14.55
CA THR A 201 -5.64 20.78 -15.88
C THR A 201 -4.36 20.07 -16.30
N LEU A 202 -4.46 19.21 -17.32
CA LEU A 202 -3.30 18.51 -17.86
C LEU A 202 -2.31 19.49 -18.50
N GLU A 203 -2.80 20.55 -19.14
CA GLU A 203 -1.98 21.58 -19.79
C GLU A 203 -1.07 22.28 -18.76
N THR A 204 -1.64 22.72 -17.64
CA THR A 204 -0.87 23.33 -16.54
C THR A 204 0.19 22.38 -15.99
N LEU A 205 -0.12 21.09 -15.87
CA LEU A 205 0.84 20.09 -15.40
C LEU A 205 1.97 19.84 -16.42
N MET A 206 1.65 19.83 -17.72
CA MET A 206 2.64 19.67 -18.79
C MET A 206 3.61 20.86 -18.90
N GLU A 207 3.15 22.06 -18.53
CA GLU A 207 3.95 23.28 -18.49
C GLU A 207 4.90 23.35 -17.29
N SER A 208 4.66 22.59 -16.21
CA SER A 208 5.53 22.60 -15.02
C SER A 208 6.88 21.92 -15.26
N GLU A 209 7.89 22.73 -15.62
CA GLU A 209 9.28 22.26 -15.74
C GLU A 209 9.86 21.73 -14.41
N PRO A 210 9.65 22.38 -13.25
CA PRO A 210 10.14 21.87 -11.96
C PRO A 210 9.66 20.44 -11.65
N LEU A 211 8.38 20.15 -11.91
CA LEU A 211 7.81 18.82 -11.72
C LEU A 211 8.45 17.81 -12.68
N LYS A 212 8.54 18.13 -13.98
CA LYS A 212 9.15 17.25 -14.99
C LYS A 212 10.61 16.93 -14.67
N VAL A 213 11.39 17.92 -14.22
CA VAL A 213 12.78 17.73 -13.80
C VAL A 213 12.84 16.79 -12.59
N THR A 214 12.01 17.03 -11.58
CA THR A 214 11.95 16.18 -10.38
C THR A 214 11.60 14.73 -10.70
N ILE A 215 10.55 14.50 -11.51
CA ILE A 215 10.14 13.15 -11.92
C ILE A 215 11.28 12.46 -12.67
N ARG A 216 11.87 13.11 -13.69
CA ARG A 216 12.98 12.54 -14.46
C ARG A 216 14.17 12.20 -13.59
N GLU A 217 14.52 13.07 -12.64
CA GLU A 217 15.63 12.84 -11.71
C GLU A 217 15.37 11.62 -10.83
N LEU A 218 14.18 11.52 -10.23
CA LEU A 218 13.80 10.39 -9.38
C LEU A 218 13.79 9.06 -10.16
N ILE A 219 13.27 9.05 -11.38
CA ILE A 219 13.26 7.87 -12.26
C ILE A 219 14.69 7.45 -12.66
N ARG A 220 15.53 8.40 -13.07
CA ARG A 220 16.92 8.10 -13.46
C ARG A 220 17.74 7.57 -12.27
N ARG A 221 17.63 8.21 -11.11
CA ARG A 221 18.35 7.80 -9.89
C ARG A 221 17.97 6.41 -9.42
N SER A 222 16.73 5.97 -9.69
CA SER A 222 16.26 4.63 -9.34
C SER A 222 16.53 3.57 -10.41
N GLY A 223 17.15 3.93 -11.54
CA GLY A 223 17.44 2.97 -12.62
C GLY A 223 16.20 2.47 -13.35
N ARG A 224 15.10 3.24 -13.33
CA ARG A 224 13.81 2.89 -13.96
C ARG A 224 13.56 3.62 -15.29
N SER A 225 14.64 4.09 -15.94
CA SER A 225 14.62 4.86 -17.20
C SER A 225 15.08 4.05 -18.41
#